data_AF-A0A4Q3YJY5-F1
#
_entry.id   AF-A0A4Q3YJY5-F1
#
_cell.length_a   1.000
_cell.length_b   1.000
_cell.length_c   1.000
_cell.angle_alpha   90.00
_cell.angle_beta   90.00
_cell.angle_gamma   90.00
#
_symmetry.space_group_name_H-M   'P 1'
#
loop_
_entity.id
_entity.type
_entity.pdbx_description
1 polymer ?
#
loop_
_entity_poly.entity_id
_entity_poly.type
_entity_poly.pdbx_seq_one_letter_code
_entity_poly.pdbx_strand_id
1 'polypeptide(L)'
;MNKLLLALALLATSALAQPVLAAPSVVVSIKPIHSLVASVMKGIAEPELVLKGAGSPHTYQMKPADAELLQNADIVFWVGPELEKFLEKPIESLASDAKVVELEDAPGLLKLPMREGGAFEAHDHGDEGHDEEEGHAHEGHSHEGHDHAGHEHGEHDAHIWLNTANAKALAAAISATLSESDPGNAPRYAANLAALDKQLDALAGELKTTVAPVKDKPVVVFHDAYQYFEKEFGINVAGSITVSPETLPGAARISEIHEKLKG
;
A
#
# COMPACT_ATOMS: atom_id res chain seq x y z
N MET A 1 37.80 -36.65 -53.21
CA MET A 1 36.57 -36.16 -52.54
C MET A 1 36.42 -36.91 -51.22
N ASN A 2 36.29 -36.22 -50.08
CA ASN A 2 35.83 -36.71 -48.75
C ASN A 2 36.63 -36.33 -47.49
N LYS A 3 37.70 -35.52 -47.55
CA LYS A 3 38.36 -35.05 -46.30
C LYS A 3 38.13 -33.57 -45.96
N LEU A 4 37.44 -32.83 -46.83
CA LEU A 4 37.23 -31.38 -46.65
C LEU A 4 35.88 -30.99 -46.03
N LEU A 5 34.97 -31.95 -45.82
CA LEU A 5 33.62 -31.69 -45.31
C LEU A 5 33.46 -31.92 -43.80
N LEU A 6 34.47 -32.48 -43.12
CA LEU A 6 34.39 -32.75 -41.67
C LEU A 6 34.95 -31.61 -40.79
N ALA A 7 35.64 -30.63 -41.38
CA ALA A 7 36.24 -29.52 -40.62
C ALA A 7 35.29 -28.32 -40.41
N LEU A 8 34.08 -28.34 -41.00
CA LEU A 8 33.14 -27.22 -40.93
C LEU A 8 31.94 -27.46 -39.98
N ALA A 9 31.88 -28.62 -39.31
CA ALA A 9 30.78 -28.98 -38.42
C ALA A 9 31.06 -28.72 -36.93
N LEU A 10 32.27 -28.22 -36.58
CA LEU A 10 32.69 -28.03 -35.18
C LEU A 10 32.77 -26.55 -34.76
N LEU A 11 32.13 -25.64 -35.49
CA LEU A 11 32.24 -24.18 -35.25
C LEU A 11 30.91 -23.47 -35.00
N ALA A 12 29.86 -24.18 -34.55
CA ALA A 12 28.51 -23.59 -34.42
C ALA A 12 27.79 -23.84 -33.09
N THR A 13 28.52 -24.08 -31.99
CA THR A 13 27.93 -24.12 -30.64
C THR A 13 28.80 -23.38 -29.62
N SER A 14 29.26 -22.18 -29.96
CA SER A 14 29.55 -21.19 -28.92
C SER A 14 28.22 -20.52 -28.59
N ALA A 15 27.40 -21.19 -27.76
CA ALA A 15 26.32 -20.51 -27.08
C ALA A 15 26.97 -19.35 -26.31
N LEU A 16 26.69 -18.12 -26.73
CA LEU A 16 27.05 -16.92 -25.98
C LEU A 16 26.38 -17.06 -24.61
N ALA A 17 27.14 -17.52 -23.62
CA ALA A 17 26.74 -17.41 -22.23
C ALA A 17 26.68 -15.90 -21.96
N GLN A 18 25.48 -15.33 -22.05
CA GLN A 18 25.28 -13.96 -21.62
C GLN A 18 25.61 -13.92 -20.12
N PRO A 19 26.36 -12.91 -19.66
CA PRO A 19 26.57 -12.74 -18.23
C PRO A 19 25.19 -12.64 -17.57
N VAL A 20 24.90 -13.57 -16.66
CA VAL A 20 23.74 -13.46 -15.80
C VAL A 20 24.08 -12.33 -14.83
N LEU A 21 23.61 -11.13 -15.12
CA LEU A 21 23.61 -10.05 -14.15
C LEU A 21 22.77 -10.50 -12.95
N ALA A 22 23.26 -10.21 -11.75
CA ALA A 22 22.46 -10.42 -10.55
C ALA A 22 21.18 -9.58 -10.65
N ALA A 23 20.04 -10.16 -10.27
CA ALA A 23 18.80 -9.43 -10.18
C ALA A 23 18.93 -8.30 -9.15
N PRO A 24 18.23 -7.16 -9.33
CA PRO A 24 18.29 -6.05 -8.40
C PRO A 24 17.82 -6.45 -7.01
N SER A 25 18.43 -5.87 -5.99
CA SER A 25 17.99 -5.91 -4.60
C SER A 25 16.72 -5.07 -4.45
N VAL A 26 15.59 -5.71 -4.18
CA VAL A 26 14.28 -5.05 -4.10
C VAL A 26 13.77 -5.09 -2.67
N VAL A 27 13.42 -3.94 -2.12
CA VAL A 27 12.78 -3.79 -0.81
C VAL A 27 11.36 -3.29 -0.97
N VAL A 28 10.46 -3.83 -0.17
CA VAL A 28 9.03 -3.50 -0.19
C VAL A 28 8.54 -3.15 1.21
N SER A 29 7.71 -2.11 1.34
CA SER A 29 7.24 -1.61 2.64
C SER A 29 6.34 -2.61 3.38
N ILE A 30 5.28 -3.08 2.73
CA ILE A 30 4.17 -3.81 3.35
C ILE A 30 3.79 -5.09 2.59
N LYS A 31 3.11 -6.01 3.29
CA LYS A 31 2.75 -7.34 2.78
C LYS A 31 1.90 -7.36 1.50
N PRO A 32 0.84 -6.53 1.36
CA PRO A 32 0.04 -6.53 0.13
C PRO A 32 0.88 -6.19 -1.10
N ILE A 33 1.74 -5.18 -0.99
CA ILE A 33 2.64 -4.79 -2.07
C ILE A 33 3.72 -5.85 -2.29
N HIS A 34 4.29 -6.41 -1.22
CA HIS A 34 5.28 -7.49 -1.31
C HIS A 34 4.74 -8.68 -2.09
N SER A 35 3.48 -9.07 -1.87
CA SER A 35 2.82 -10.13 -2.62
C SER A 35 2.74 -9.83 -4.12
N LEU A 36 2.46 -8.58 -4.52
CA LEU A 36 2.43 -8.17 -5.93
C LEU A 36 3.84 -8.21 -6.53
N VAL A 37 4.82 -7.62 -5.84
CA VAL A 37 6.23 -7.57 -6.29
C VAL A 37 6.81 -8.98 -6.42
N ALA A 38 6.63 -9.84 -5.41
CA ALA A 38 7.10 -11.23 -5.44
C ALA A 38 6.43 -12.03 -6.57
N SER A 39 5.15 -11.76 -6.87
CA SER A 39 4.46 -12.40 -7.98
C SER A 39 5.07 -12.01 -9.34
N VAL A 40 5.43 -10.73 -9.52
CA VAL A 40 6.11 -10.24 -10.73
C VAL A 40 7.55 -10.77 -10.81
N MET A 41 8.28 -10.84 -9.70
CA MET A 41 9.67 -11.32 -9.61
C MET A 41 9.81 -12.85 -9.61
N LYS A 42 8.69 -13.59 -9.61
CA LYS A 42 8.66 -15.05 -9.46
C LYS A 42 9.66 -15.76 -10.38
N GLY A 43 10.55 -16.54 -9.77
CA GLY A 43 11.58 -17.32 -10.46
C GLY A 43 12.81 -16.52 -10.91
N ILE A 44 12.96 -15.28 -10.41
CA ILE A 44 14.13 -14.41 -10.65
C ILE A 44 14.84 -14.14 -9.32
N ALA A 45 14.13 -13.50 -8.38
CA ALA A 45 14.59 -13.21 -7.02
C ALA A 45 13.38 -13.01 -6.10
N GLU A 46 13.62 -12.93 -4.79
CA GLU A 46 12.58 -12.64 -3.79
C GLU A 46 12.82 -11.23 -3.22
N PRO A 47 11.80 -10.37 -3.18
CA PRO A 47 11.95 -9.05 -2.55
C PRO A 47 12.01 -9.16 -1.02
N GLU A 48 12.79 -8.28 -0.40
CA GLU A 48 12.82 -8.10 1.05
C GLU A 48 11.62 -7.25 1.52
N LEU A 49 11.17 -7.49 2.74
CA LEU A 49 9.99 -6.83 3.32
C LEU A 49 10.39 -6.05 4.57
N VAL A 50 10.06 -4.76 4.65
CA VAL A 50 10.27 -3.94 5.85
C VAL A 50 9.34 -4.41 6.97
N LEU A 51 8.03 -4.34 6.78
CA LEU A 51 7.05 -4.69 7.80
C LEU A 51 6.77 -6.20 7.82
N LYS A 52 7.69 -6.99 8.39
CA LYS A 52 7.58 -8.46 8.48
C LYS A 52 6.49 -8.94 9.46
N GLY A 53 6.22 -8.15 10.51
CA GLY A 53 5.33 -8.50 11.63
C GLY A 53 3.83 -8.22 11.41
N ALA A 54 3.06 -8.22 12.50
CA ALA A 54 1.64 -7.87 12.51
C ALA A 54 1.38 -6.38 12.86
N GLY A 55 2.43 -5.55 12.81
CA GLY A 55 2.31 -4.12 13.10
C GLY A 55 1.49 -3.39 12.02
N SER A 56 0.83 -2.31 12.42
CA SER A 56 0.13 -1.43 11.50
C SER A 56 1.13 -0.61 10.67
N PRO A 57 0.96 -0.47 9.35
CA PRO A 57 1.79 0.42 8.54
C PRO A 57 1.63 1.89 8.92
N HIS A 58 0.50 2.28 9.53
CA HIS A 58 0.24 3.66 9.96
C HIS A 58 1.11 4.11 11.14
N THR A 59 1.60 3.18 11.96
CA THR A 59 2.26 3.47 13.26
C THR A 59 3.54 2.68 13.48
N TYR A 60 4.04 2.01 12.44
CA TYR A 60 5.19 1.14 12.57
C TYR A 60 6.44 1.91 13.03
N GLN A 61 7.21 1.30 13.92
CA GLN A 61 8.52 1.81 14.35
C GLN A 61 9.61 0.99 13.69
N MET A 62 10.42 1.65 12.86
CA MET A 62 11.52 1.00 12.16
C MET A 62 12.57 0.42 13.11
N LYS A 63 13.05 -0.77 12.74
CA LYS A 63 14.14 -1.45 13.42
C LYS A 63 15.47 -1.18 12.69
N PRO A 64 16.62 -1.32 13.36
CA PRO A 64 17.92 -1.20 12.71
C PRO A 64 18.09 -2.12 11.49
N ALA A 65 17.54 -3.34 11.54
CA ALA A 65 17.55 -4.26 10.40
C ALA A 65 16.76 -3.73 9.19
N ASP A 66 15.69 -2.96 9.42
CA ASP A 66 14.89 -2.35 8.36
C ASP A 66 15.69 -1.24 7.66
N ALA A 67 16.48 -0.48 8.42
CA ALA A 67 17.39 0.53 7.88
C ALA A 67 18.49 -0.08 6.99
N GLU A 68 19.05 -1.23 7.40
CA GLU A 68 20.03 -1.97 6.60
C GLU A 68 19.44 -2.48 5.27
N LEU A 69 18.16 -2.89 5.26
CA LEU A 69 17.49 -3.25 4.01
C LEU A 69 17.45 -2.06 3.05
N LEU A 70 17.02 -0.88 3.52
CA LEU A 70 16.92 0.33 2.69
C LEU A 70 18.27 0.77 2.13
N GLN A 71 19.34 0.71 2.93
CA GLN A 71 20.69 1.08 2.51
C GLN A 71 21.25 0.21 1.38
N ASN A 72 20.82 -1.04 1.30
CA ASN A 72 21.31 -2.03 0.33
C ASN A 72 20.31 -2.26 -0.83
N ALA A 73 19.26 -1.45 -0.92
CA ALA A 73 18.24 -1.60 -1.96
C ALA A 73 18.71 -0.95 -3.27
N ASP A 74 18.48 -1.64 -4.39
CA ASP A 74 18.54 -1.02 -5.71
C ASP A 74 17.18 -0.36 -6.06
N ILE A 75 16.09 -0.92 -5.53
CA ILE A 75 14.72 -0.46 -5.74
C ILE A 75 13.93 -0.56 -4.45
N VAL A 76 13.17 0.48 -4.12
CA VAL A 76 12.23 0.50 -2.99
C VAL A 76 10.81 0.73 -3.52
N PHE A 77 9.90 -0.21 -3.26
CA PHE A 77 8.47 -0.05 -3.50
C PHE A 77 7.72 0.19 -2.20
N TRP A 78 6.90 1.24 -2.16
CA TRP A 78 6.05 1.57 -1.02
C TRP A 78 4.74 2.19 -1.52
N VAL A 79 3.71 2.29 -0.67
CA VAL A 79 2.44 2.90 -1.11
C VAL A 79 2.64 4.39 -1.25
N GLY A 80 3.08 5.05 -0.19
CA GLY A 80 3.36 6.48 -0.19
C GLY A 80 3.32 7.09 1.21
N PRO A 81 3.62 8.40 1.32
CA PRO A 81 3.63 9.11 2.60
C PRO A 81 2.29 9.04 3.34
N GLU A 82 1.17 8.92 2.62
CA GLU A 82 -0.16 8.88 3.26
C GLU A 82 -0.43 7.62 4.09
N LEU A 83 0.25 6.51 3.77
CA LEU A 83 0.12 5.26 4.52
C LEU A 83 1.31 5.04 5.45
N GLU A 84 2.53 5.27 4.96
CA GLU A 84 3.76 4.89 5.64
C GLU A 84 4.60 6.11 6.04
N LYS A 85 4.01 7.08 6.76
CA LYS A 85 4.70 8.28 7.29
C LYS A 85 6.02 7.98 8.00
N PHE A 86 6.13 6.79 8.63
CA PHE A 86 7.35 6.35 9.29
C PHE A 86 8.54 6.14 8.34
N LEU A 87 8.28 5.96 7.04
CA LEU A 87 9.24 5.52 6.03
C LEU A 87 9.77 6.67 5.16
N GLU A 88 9.09 7.83 5.15
CA GLU A 88 9.47 9.02 4.36
C GLU A 88 10.91 9.47 4.65
N LYS A 89 11.22 9.90 5.88
CA LYS A 89 12.59 10.33 6.25
C LYS A 89 13.63 9.22 6.11
N PRO A 90 13.36 7.96 6.51
CA PRO A 90 14.28 6.85 6.26
C PRO A 90 14.59 6.63 4.77
N ILE A 91 13.61 6.70 3.87
CA ILE A 91 13.85 6.59 2.43
C ILE A 91 14.77 7.72 1.96
N GLU A 92 14.47 8.97 2.31
CA GLU A 92 15.29 10.14 1.92
C GLU A 92 16.75 10.02 2.40
N SER A 93 16.95 9.47 3.60
CA SER A 93 18.27 9.44 4.25
C SER A 93 19.07 8.18 3.99
N LEU A 94 18.42 7.04 3.74
CA LEU A 94 19.06 5.73 3.66
C LEU A 94 19.02 5.13 2.26
N ALA A 95 18.00 5.45 1.45
CA ALA A 95 17.80 4.86 0.12
C ALA A 95 18.21 5.82 -1.01
N SER A 96 19.19 6.70 -0.76
CA SER A 96 19.57 7.78 -1.70
C SER A 96 20.09 7.29 -3.05
N ASP A 97 20.63 6.07 -3.10
CA ASP A 97 21.13 5.42 -4.32
C ASP A 97 20.08 4.51 -4.97
N ALA A 98 18.96 4.25 -4.30
CA ALA A 98 17.91 3.36 -4.78
C ALA A 98 16.92 4.10 -5.69
N LYS A 99 16.31 3.38 -6.64
CA LYS A 99 15.10 3.84 -7.32
C LYS A 99 13.90 3.68 -6.39
N VAL A 100 13.42 4.78 -5.82
CA VAL A 100 12.22 4.80 -4.98
C VAL A 100 10.98 4.94 -5.86
N VAL A 101 9.99 4.09 -5.63
CA VAL A 101 8.72 4.08 -6.39
C VAL A 101 7.55 4.18 -5.42
N GLU A 102 6.91 5.34 -5.43
CA GLU A 102 5.62 5.61 -4.78
C GLU A 102 4.50 5.01 -5.62
N LEU A 103 3.86 3.98 -5.10
CA LEU A 103 2.87 3.22 -5.84
C LEU A 103 1.51 3.90 -5.87
N GLU A 104 1.20 4.81 -4.95
CA GLU A 104 -0.01 5.61 -5.01
C GLU A 104 -0.05 6.53 -6.23
N ASP A 105 1.08 6.80 -6.88
CA ASP A 105 1.16 7.52 -8.14
C ASP A 105 1.21 6.62 -9.38
N ALA A 106 0.97 5.33 -9.21
CA ALA A 106 0.92 4.39 -10.33
C ALA A 106 -0.16 4.82 -11.36
N PRO A 107 0.17 4.81 -12.66
CA PRO A 107 -0.80 5.13 -13.70
C PRO A 107 -1.98 4.16 -13.71
N GLY A 108 -3.19 4.69 -13.88
CA GLY A 108 -4.40 3.88 -14.00
C GLY A 108 -5.06 3.50 -12.68
N LEU A 109 -4.60 4.03 -11.54
CA LEU A 109 -5.29 3.88 -10.27
C LEU A 109 -6.63 4.62 -10.25
N LEU A 110 -7.64 3.95 -9.72
CA LEU A 110 -8.79 4.60 -9.11
C LEU A 110 -8.35 5.11 -7.74
N LYS A 111 -8.32 6.43 -7.54
CA LYS A 111 -8.14 7.07 -6.24
C LYS A 111 -9.51 7.49 -5.69
N LEU A 112 -9.84 7.04 -4.48
CA LEU A 112 -11.04 7.47 -3.77
C LEU A 112 -10.67 8.56 -2.75
N PRO A 113 -11.49 9.61 -2.62
CA PRO A 113 -11.25 10.62 -1.60
C PRO A 113 -11.41 10.00 -0.21
N MET A 114 -10.68 10.57 0.76
CA MET A 114 -10.86 10.23 2.16
C MET A 114 -12.33 10.41 2.57
N ARG A 115 -12.85 9.50 3.41
CA ARG A 115 -14.20 9.66 3.96
C ARG A 115 -14.16 10.64 5.13
N GLU A 116 -14.99 11.67 5.04
CA GLU A 116 -15.20 12.62 6.13
C GLU A 116 -16.55 12.38 6.84
N GLY A 117 -16.57 12.56 8.16
CA GLY A 117 -17.72 12.55 9.04
C GLY A 117 -18.30 11.18 9.45
N GLY A 118 -19.10 11.21 10.52
CA GLY A 118 -20.07 10.17 10.86
C GLY A 118 -19.48 8.86 11.41
N ALA A 119 -19.83 7.72 10.80
CA ALA A 119 -19.45 6.40 11.29
C ALA A 119 -17.98 6.02 11.08
N PHE A 120 -17.17 6.93 10.54
CA PHE A 120 -15.82 6.63 10.05
C PHE A 120 -14.75 7.57 10.62
N GLU A 121 -15.15 8.68 11.24
CA GLU A 121 -14.24 9.60 11.94
C GLU A 121 -14.21 9.38 13.45
N ALA A 122 -13.11 9.80 14.07
CA ALA A 122 -13.06 9.95 15.50
C ALA A 122 -13.94 11.14 15.83
N HIS A 123 -14.90 10.96 16.73
CA HIS A 123 -15.49 12.09 17.42
C HIS A 123 -14.36 12.71 18.25
N ASP A 124 -13.66 13.68 17.66
CA ASP A 124 -12.99 14.69 18.46
C ASP A 124 -14.13 15.43 19.14
N HIS A 125 -14.30 15.19 20.43
CA HIS A 125 -15.09 16.09 21.24
C HIS A 125 -14.27 17.38 21.32
N GLY A 126 -14.34 18.18 20.25
CA GLY A 126 -14.12 19.60 20.34
C GLY A 126 -15.03 20.08 21.46
N ASP A 127 -14.39 20.43 22.56
CA ASP A 127 -14.90 21.08 23.76
C ASP A 127 -16.26 21.75 23.50
N GLU A 128 -17.35 21.06 23.84
CA GLU A 128 -18.67 21.67 23.81
C GLU A 128 -18.70 22.74 24.90
N GLY A 129 -18.83 23.99 24.42
CA GLY A 129 -18.86 25.18 25.24
C GLY A 129 -19.86 25.08 26.39
N HIS A 130 -19.37 25.44 27.57
CA HIS A 130 -20.22 25.93 28.64
C HIS A 130 -20.28 27.46 28.56
N ASP A 131 -21.42 27.93 28.11
CA ASP A 131 -21.87 29.32 28.05
C ASP A 131 -22.09 29.94 29.47
N GLU A 132 -21.71 31.23 29.57
CA GLU A 132 -22.21 32.32 30.45
C GLU A 132 -21.89 32.26 31.97
N GLU A 133 -21.46 33.29 32.72
CA GLU A 133 -21.45 34.77 32.61
C GLU A 133 -20.56 35.35 33.76
N GLU A 134 -20.24 36.66 33.68
CA GLU A 134 -19.74 37.60 34.72
C GLU A 134 -18.21 37.71 35.04
N GLY A 135 -17.57 38.63 34.30
CA GLY A 135 -16.83 39.78 34.84
C GLY A 135 -15.50 39.55 35.57
N HIS A 136 -14.36 39.86 34.93
CA HIS A 136 -13.25 40.63 35.51
C HIS A 136 -12.27 41.11 34.42
N ALA A 137 -12.00 42.41 34.42
CA ALA A 137 -11.00 43.04 33.56
C ALA A 137 -9.59 42.74 34.05
N HIS A 138 -8.74 42.16 33.19
CA HIS A 138 -7.30 42.19 33.36
C HIS A 138 -6.60 42.42 32.01
N GLU A 139 -5.72 43.42 32.03
CA GLU A 139 -4.82 43.79 30.95
C GLU A 139 -3.79 42.69 30.65
N GLY A 140 -3.48 42.57 29.36
CA GLY A 140 -2.18 42.13 28.87
C GLY A 140 -1.91 40.64 28.93
N HIS A 141 -2.01 39.95 27.79
CA HIS A 141 -0.93 39.12 27.26
C HIS A 141 -1.22 38.80 25.78
N SER A 142 -0.23 39.11 24.94
CA SER A 142 -0.13 38.66 23.56
C SER A 142 -0.13 37.14 23.51
N HIS A 143 -1.10 36.54 22.84
CA HIS A 143 -0.98 35.19 22.37
C HIS A 143 -1.11 35.19 20.85
N GLU A 144 0.01 34.79 20.26
CA GLU A 144 0.23 34.55 18.85
C GLU A 144 -0.81 33.58 18.30
N GLY A 145 -1.06 33.70 16.99
CA GLY A 145 -2.02 32.89 16.25
C GLY A 145 -1.90 31.42 16.62
N HIS A 146 -3.00 30.86 17.09
CA HIS A 146 -3.22 29.43 16.99
C HIS A 146 -3.35 29.12 15.50
N ASP A 147 -2.22 28.83 14.87
CA ASP A 147 -2.19 27.97 13.70
C ASP A 147 -2.87 26.68 14.13
N HIS A 148 -4.16 26.57 13.81
CA HIS A 148 -4.82 25.29 13.71
C HIS A 148 -4.03 24.54 12.65
N ALA A 149 -3.06 23.75 13.09
CA ALA A 149 -2.42 22.72 12.30
C ALA A 149 -3.55 21.83 11.80
N GLY A 150 -4.06 22.16 10.61
CA GLY A 150 -4.98 21.31 9.89
C GLY A 150 -4.35 19.94 9.88
N HIS A 151 -5.08 18.98 10.42
CA HIS A 151 -4.67 17.59 10.34
C HIS A 151 -4.43 17.30 8.86
N GLU A 152 -3.17 17.16 8.45
CA GLU A 152 -2.78 16.70 7.13
C GLU A 152 -3.21 15.23 7.01
N HIS A 153 -4.52 15.08 6.77
CA HIS A 153 -5.14 13.88 6.26
C HIS A 153 -4.92 13.93 4.76
N GLY A 154 -4.28 12.90 4.21
CA GLY A 154 -4.04 12.79 2.78
C GLY A 154 -5.27 13.03 1.95
N GLU A 155 -5.05 13.53 0.73
CA GLU A 155 -6.12 13.85 -0.21
C GLU A 155 -7.01 12.62 -0.56
N HIS A 156 -6.50 11.41 -0.39
CA HIS A 156 -7.13 10.17 -0.82
C HIS A 156 -6.94 9.01 0.19
N ASP A 157 -7.85 8.03 0.15
CA ASP A 157 -7.69 6.77 0.89
C ASP A 157 -6.50 5.99 0.32
N ALA A 158 -5.52 5.69 1.17
CA ALA A 158 -4.27 5.02 0.82
C ALA A 158 -4.37 3.48 0.75
N HIS A 159 -5.52 2.87 1.08
CA HIS A 159 -5.72 1.41 1.05
C HIS A 159 -5.99 0.87 -0.37
N ILE A 160 -5.24 1.39 -1.35
CA ILE A 160 -5.48 1.25 -2.79
C ILE A 160 -5.43 -0.20 -3.31
N TRP A 161 -4.73 -1.11 -2.62
CA TRP A 161 -4.60 -2.51 -3.03
C TRP A 161 -5.88 -3.33 -2.85
N LEU A 162 -6.86 -2.81 -2.12
CA LEU A 162 -8.12 -3.51 -1.84
C LEU A 162 -9.12 -3.48 -3.01
N ASN A 163 -8.74 -2.86 -4.13
CA ASN A 163 -9.43 -2.98 -5.40
C ASN A 163 -8.58 -3.81 -6.38
N THR A 164 -9.16 -4.81 -7.04
CA THR A 164 -8.42 -5.72 -7.92
C THR A 164 -7.94 -5.04 -9.21
N ALA A 165 -8.66 -4.04 -9.71
CA ALA A 165 -8.19 -3.24 -10.85
C ALA A 165 -7.01 -2.35 -10.46
N ASN A 166 -7.02 -1.76 -9.27
CA ASN A 166 -5.86 -1.06 -8.71
C ASN A 166 -4.68 -2.02 -8.54
N ALA A 167 -4.89 -3.23 -7.99
CA ALA A 167 -3.84 -4.23 -7.85
C ALA A 167 -3.15 -4.57 -9.19
N LYS A 168 -3.90 -4.60 -10.30
CA LYS A 168 -3.34 -4.73 -11.66
C LYS A 168 -2.52 -3.51 -12.08
N ALA A 169 -3.03 -2.30 -11.84
CA ALA A 169 -2.30 -1.06 -12.13
C ALA A 169 -0.97 -0.97 -11.36
N LEU A 170 -0.99 -1.32 -10.07
CA LEU A 170 0.21 -1.44 -9.24
C LEU A 170 1.18 -2.48 -9.82
N ALA A 171 0.70 -3.67 -10.15
CA ALA A 171 1.53 -4.73 -10.74
C ALA A 171 2.15 -4.33 -12.09
N ALA A 172 1.42 -3.57 -12.91
CA ALA A 172 1.94 -3.05 -14.17
C ALA A 172 3.07 -2.03 -13.94
N ALA A 173 2.91 -1.11 -12.99
CA ALA A 173 3.97 -0.15 -12.61
C ALA A 173 5.21 -0.85 -12.03
N ILE A 174 5.00 -1.88 -11.20
CA ILE A 174 6.07 -2.72 -10.67
C ILE A 174 6.82 -3.42 -11.81
N SER A 175 6.11 -4.08 -12.73
CA SER A 175 6.71 -4.79 -13.86
C SER A 175 7.48 -3.85 -14.79
N ALA A 176 6.97 -2.64 -15.02
CA ALA A 176 7.66 -1.63 -15.83
C ALA A 176 8.97 -1.21 -15.16
N THR A 177 8.92 -0.83 -13.88
CA THR A 177 10.10 -0.46 -13.09
C THR A 177 11.16 -1.57 -13.10
N LEU A 178 10.77 -2.82 -12.82
CA LEU A 178 11.69 -3.96 -12.80
C LEU A 178 12.30 -4.23 -14.18
N SER A 179 11.52 -4.08 -15.25
CA SER A 179 12.01 -4.29 -16.62
C SER A 179 13.00 -3.21 -17.07
N GLU A 180 12.86 -1.99 -16.56
CA GLU A 180 13.82 -0.90 -16.80
C GLU A 180 15.15 -1.16 -16.08
N SER A 181 15.09 -1.58 -14.81
CA SER A 181 16.28 -1.83 -13.99
C SER A 181 16.96 -3.16 -14.29
N ASP A 182 16.22 -4.15 -14.82
CA ASP A 182 16.73 -5.47 -15.20
C ASP A 182 16.17 -5.93 -16.57
N PRO A 183 16.67 -5.34 -17.68
CA PRO A 183 16.19 -5.63 -19.03
C PRO A 183 16.37 -7.09 -19.45
N GLY A 184 17.33 -7.80 -18.84
CA GLY A 184 17.59 -9.22 -19.13
C GLY A 184 16.42 -10.12 -18.72
N ASN A 185 15.72 -9.77 -17.65
CA ASN A 185 14.54 -10.50 -17.18
C ASN A 185 13.20 -9.86 -17.59
N ALA A 186 13.19 -8.74 -18.32
CA ALA A 186 11.97 -8.07 -18.78
C ALA A 186 10.91 -9.00 -19.41
N PRO A 187 11.26 -9.97 -20.29
CA PRO A 187 10.27 -10.91 -20.83
C PRO A 187 9.61 -11.79 -19.75
N ARG A 188 10.34 -12.11 -18.67
CA ARG A 188 9.82 -12.90 -17.55
C ARG A 188 8.95 -12.06 -16.61
N TYR A 189 9.33 -10.80 -16.31
CA TYR A 189 8.45 -9.88 -15.57
C TYR A 189 7.11 -9.70 -16.30
N ALA A 190 7.13 -9.48 -17.62
CA ALA A 190 5.92 -9.35 -18.43
C ALA A 190 5.06 -10.63 -18.44
N ALA A 191 5.68 -11.81 -18.53
CA ALA A 191 4.96 -13.09 -18.45
C ALA A 191 4.32 -13.33 -17.07
N ASN A 192 5.04 -12.97 -16.00
CA ASN A 192 4.55 -13.07 -14.63
C ASN A 192 3.40 -12.08 -14.37
N LEU A 193 3.50 -10.85 -14.86
CA LEU A 193 2.42 -9.86 -14.82
C LEU A 193 1.15 -10.41 -15.50
N ALA A 194 1.27 -10.93 -16.72
CA ALA A 194 0.11 -11.50 -17.43
C ALA A 194 -0.52 -12.71 -16.72
N ALA A 195 0.27 -13.47 -15.95
CA ALA A 195 -0.24 -14.54 -15.11
C ALA A 195 -0.96 -13.99 -13.86
N LEU A 196 -0.39 -12.98 -13.21
CA LEU A 196 -0.99 -12.30 -12.06
C LEU A 196 -2.31 -11.62 -12.43
N ASP A 197 -2.39 -10.97 -13.59
CA ASP A 197 -3.64 -10.35 -14.07
C ASP A 197 -4.79 -11.35 -14.14
N LYS A 198 -4.53 -12.56 -14.66
CA LYS A 198 -5.53 -13.65 -14.71
C LYS A 198 -5.92 -14.13 -13.32
N GLN A 199 -4.97 -14.16 -12.38
CA GLN A 199 -5.26 -14.52 -10.99
C GLN A 199 -6.13 -13.46 -10.31
N LEU A 200 -5.86 -12.18 -10.55
CA LEU A 200 -6.67 -11.07 -10.04
C LEU A 200 -8.08 -11.07 -10.65
N ASP A 201 -8.23 -11.37 -11.94
CA ASP A 201 -9.55 -11.56 -12.56
C ASP A 201 -10.35 -12.71 -11.93
N ALA A 202 -9.68 -13.85 -11.71
CA ALA A 202 -10.30 -14.99 -11.05
C ALA A 202 -10.70 -14.66 -9.61
N LEU A 203 -9.82 -13.98 -8.86
CA LEU A 203 -10.06 -13.54 -7.49
C LEU A 203 -11.24 -12.57 -7.40
N ALA A 204 -11.35 -11.62 -8.33
CA ALA A 204 -12.49 -10.70 -8.39
C ALA A 204 -13.82 -11.46 -8.58
N GLY A 205 -13.84 -12.46 -9.48
CA GLY A 205 -15.00 -13.33 -9.69
C GLY A 205 -15.37 -14.17 -8.46
N GLU A 206 -14.35 -14.71 -7.78
CA GLU A 206 -14.51 -15.46 -6.54
C GLU A 206 -15.09 -14.57 -5.42
N LEU A 207 -14.46 -13.42 -5.15
CA LEU A 207 -14.89 -12.50 -4.09
C LEU A 207 -16.32 -12.01 -4.33
N LYS A 208 -16.67 -11.66 -5.57
CA LYS A 208 -18.04 -11.27 -5.93
C LYS A 208 -19.06 -12.37 -5.62
N THR A 209 -18.70 -13.63 -5.82
CA THR A 209 -19.57 -14.77 -5.50
C THR A 209 -19.66 -14.98 -3.99
N THR A 210 -18.52 -14.90 -3.30
CA THR A 210 -18.39 -15.11 -1.85
C THR A 210 -19.20 -14.10 -1.05
N VAL A 211 -19.18 -12.83 -1.46
CA VAL A 211 -19.84 -11.74 -0.72
C VAL A 211 -21.31 -11.53 -1.09
N ALA A 212 -21.78 -12.11 -2.21
CA ALA A 212 -23.17 -11.96 -2.67
C ALA A 212 -24.24 -12.26 -1.60
N PRO A 213 -24.10 -13.26 -0.70
CA PRO A 213 -25.10 -13.54 0.34
C PRO A 213 -25.19 -12.49 1.45
N VAL A 214 -24.20 -11.60 1.56
CA VAL A 214 -24.10 -10.60 2.65
C VAL A 214 -24.02 -9.16 2.16
N LYS A 215 -24.02 -8.92 0.84
CA LYS A 215 -23.86 -7.58 0.24
C LYS A 215 -24.81 -6.51 0.81
N ASP A 216 -26.04 -6.90 1.13
CA ASP A 216 -27.09 -5.99 1.63
C ASP A 216 -27.11 -5.89 3.17
N LYS A 217 -26.22 -6.61 3.87
CA LYS A 217 -26.14 -6.60 5.33
C LYS A 217 -25.10 -5.59 5.79
N PRO A 218 -25.41 -4.74 6.79
CA PRO A 218 -24.42 -3.83 7.35
C PRO A 218 -23.30 -4.63 8.03
N VAL A 219 -22.05 -4.29 7.72
CA VAL A 219 -20.84 -4.83 8.34
C VAL A 219 -20.12 -3.72 9.09
N VAL A 220 -19.58 -4.06 10.25
CA VAL A 220 -18.71 -3.15 11.02
C VAL A 220 -17.28 -3.66 10.91
N VAL A 221 -16.37 -2.77 10.54
CA VAL A 221 -14.95 -3.08 10.38
C VAL A 221 -14.15 -2.53 11.56
N PHE A 222 -12.91 -3.01 11.72
CA PHE A 222 -12.08 -2.52 12.82
C PHE A 222 -11.63 -1.07 12.59
N HIS A 223 -11.09 -0.75 11.42
CA HIS A 223 -10.76 0.62 11.01
C HIS A 223 -11.23 0.88 9.58
N ASP A 224 -11.31 2.15 9.21
CA ASP A 224 -11.72 2.56 7.87
C ASP A 224 -10.60 2.34 6.84
N ALA A 225 -10.61 1.17 6.21
CA ALA A 225 -9.67 0.81 5.14
C ALA A 225 -10.35 0.21 3.90
N TYR A 226 -11.65 -0.07 3.96
CA TYR A 226 -12.27 -1.00 3.02
C TYR A 226 -13.01 -0.30 1.87
N GLN A 227 -12.88 1.02 1.71
CA GLN A 227 -13.66 1.80 0.75
C GLN A 227 -13.52 1.28 -0.69
N TYR A 228 -12.31 0.90 -1.10
CA TYR A 228 -12.02 0.29 -2.39
C TYR A 228 -12.71 -1.06 -2.59
N PHE A 229 -12.68 -1.91 -1.56
CA PHE A 229 -13.34 -3.22 -1.55
C PHE A 229 -14.87 -3.07 -1.58
N GLU A 230 -15.42 -2.14 -0.80
CA GLU A 230 -16.83 -1.78 -0.77
C GLU A 230 -17.33 -1.38 -2.15
N LYS A 231 -16.61 -0.48 -2.82
CA LYS A 231 -16.96 0.02 -4.15
C LYS A 231 -16.94 -1.06 -5.22
N GLU A 232 -15.96 -1.97 -5.17
CA GLU A 232 -15.84 -3.03 -6.15
C GLU A 232 -16.89 -4.13 -5.98
N PHE A 233 -17.13 -4.56 -4.73
CA PHE A 233 -17.92 -5.74 -4.43
C PHE A 233 -19.32 -5.44 -3.88
N GLY A 234 -19.65 -4.17 -3.67
CA GLY A 234 -20.97 -3.74 -3.20
C GLY A 234 -21.24 -4.13 -1.75
N ILE A 235 -20.22 -4.13 -0.90
CA ILE A 235 -20.38 -4.38 0.54
C ILE A 235 -20.81 -3.10 1.25
N ASN A 236 -21.81 -3.22 2.12
CA ASN A 236 -22.28 -2.15 2.99
C ASN A 236 -21.49 -2.14 4.30
N VAL A 237 -20.41 -1.37 4.39
CA VAL A 237 -19.76 -1.07 5.66
C VAL A 237 -20.52 0.07 6.34
N ALA A 238 -21.06 -0.18 7.52
CA ALA A 238 -21.89 0.76 8.27
C ALA A 238 -21.10 1.62 9.27
N GLY A 239 -19.83 1.27 9.52
CA GLY A 239 -18.92 2.04 10.37
C GLY A 239 -17.67 1.27 10.79
N SER A 240 -16.75 1.98 11.45
CA SER A 240 -15.51 1.43 12.02
C SER A 240 -15.53 1.43 13.55
N ILE A 241 -14.88 0.44 14.17
CA ILE A 241 -14.71 0.35 15.62
C ILE A 241 -13.74 1.40 16.12
N THR A 242 -12.60 1.55 15.46
CA THR A 242 -11.58 2.55 15.75
C THR A 242 -11.18 3.31 14.49
N VAL A 243 -10.73 4.54 14.68
CA VAL A 243 -10.23 5.41 13.61
C VAL A 243 -8.71 5.27 13.50
N SER A 244 -8.06 4.90 14.61
CA SER A 244 -6.64 4.56 14.67
C SER A 244 -6.48 3.14 15.20
N PRO A 245 -5.86 2.20 14.46
CA PRO A 245 -5.81 0.77 14.80
C PRO A 245 -5.29 0.41 16.21
N GLU A 246 -4.65 1.35 16.90
CA GLU A 246 -4.02 1.18 18.22
C GLU A 246 -4.85 1.77 19.38
N THR A 247 -5.85 2.61 19.10
CA THR A 247 -6.71 3.20 20.16
C THR A 247 -7.95 2.34 20.39
N LEU A 248 -8.16 1.93 21.64
CA LEU A 248 -9.39 1.26 22.03
C LEU A 248 -10.57 2.25 21.90
N PRO A 249 -11.70 1.84 21.30
CA PRO A 249 -12.88 2.70 21.25
C PRO A 249 -13.39 3.02 22.65
N GLY A 250 -13.80 4.27 22.86
CA GLY A 250 -14.53 4.66 24.06
C GLY A 250 -15.90 3.99 24.16
N ALA A 251 -16.48 3.94 25.36
CA ALA A 251 -17.80 3.34 25.60
C ALA A 251 -18.94 4.00 24.78
N ALA A 252 -18.83 5.31 24.51
CA ALA A 252 -19.74 6.04 23.64
C ALA A 252 -19.73 5.46 22.21
N ARG A 253 -18.54 5.21 21.65
CA ARG A 253 -18.38 4.65 20.31
C ARG A 253 -18.96 3.25 20.17
N ILE A 254 -18.76 2.39 21.18
CA ILE A 254 -19.37 1.05 21.21
C ILE A 254 -20.91 1.15 21.19
N SER A 255 -21.46 2.12 21.91
CA SER A 255 -22.91 2.33 22.00
C SER A 255 -23.50 2.82 20.67
N GLU A 256 -22.83 3.75 19.98
CA GLU A 256 -23.22 4.21 18.63
C GLU A 256 -23.22 3.08 17.59
N ILE A 257 -22.17 2.24 17.60
CA ILE A 257 -22.08 1.08 16.70
C ILE A 257 -23.25 0.13 16.95
N HIS A 258 -23.59 -0.11 18.23
CA HIS A 258 -24.67 -1.01 18.58
C HIS A 258 -26.05 -0.48 18.15
N GLU A 259 -26.31 0.82 18.27
CA GLU A 259 -27.55 1.43 17.78
C GLU A 259 -27.64 1.37 16.24
N LYS A 260 -26.54 1.65 15.52
CA LYS A 260 -26.49 1.53 14.05
C LYS A 260 -26.76 0.11 13.55
N LEU A 261 -26.39 -0.92 14.31
CA LEU A 261 -26.63 -2.32 13.95
C LEU A 261 -28.09 -2.77 14.17
N LYS A 262 -28.87 -2.06 14.98
CA LYS A 262 -30.26 -2.42 15.28
C LYS A 262 -31.28 -1.92 14.23
N GLY A 263 -30.89 -0.93 13.43
CA GLY A 263 -31.75 -0.32 12.40
C GLY A 263 -32.61 0.81 12.97
#